data_AF-A0A7X2PTH2-F1
#
_entry.id   AF-A0A7X2PTH2-F1
#
_cell.length_a   1.000
_cell.length_b   1.000
_cell.length_c   1.000
_cell.angle_alpha   90.00
_cell.angle_beta   90.00
_cell.angle_gamma   90.00
#
_symmetry.space_group_name_H-M   'P 1'
#
loop_
_entity.id
_entity.type
_entity.pdbx_description
1 polymer ?
#
loop_
_entity_poly.entity_id
_entity_poly.type
_entity_poly.pdbx_seq_one_letter_code
_entity_poly.pdbx_strand_id
1 'polypeptide(L)'
;AACSSIVPPPAKTPQNRQRKLKSKKVKIPFIPLNKHDLPKGQNAIAGQQWDLFEDISGNPLFAVLPLTFDIAAEVAALGPALRDPADRAIVATARVHRLKVLTSDRRVIASRLAPVVD
;
A
#
# COMPACT_ATOMS: atom_id res chain seq x y z
N ALA A 1 -1.76 -56.86 30.59
CA ALA A 1 -1.54 -56.64 29.14
C ALA A 1 -0.90 -55.27 28.97
N ALA A 2 0.37 -55.23 28.58
CA ALA A 2 1.13 -54.02 28.34
C ALA A 2 0.73 -53.43 26.98
N CYS A 3 0.44 -52.13 26.91
CA CYS A 3 0.37 -51.41 25.65
C CYS A 3 1.45 -50.33 25.64
N SER A 4 2.44 -50.59 24.80
CA SER A 4 3.67 -49.85 24.64
C SER A 4 3.43 -48.56 23.84
N SER A 5 4.06 -47.48 24.28
CA SER A 5 4.19 -46.19 23.60
C SER A 5 5.00 -46.34 22.31
N ILE A 6 4.47 -45.91 21.15
CA ILE A 6 5.30 -45.66 19.96
C ILE A 6 4.87 -44.36 19.27
N VAL A 7 5.90 -43.54 19.08
CA VAL A 7 5.99 -42.14 18.65
C VAL A 7 5.61 -41.96 17.17
N PRO A 8 4.97 -40.83 16.77
CA PRO A 8 4.69 -40.55 15.36
C PRO A 8 5.99 -40.28 14.55
N PRO A 9 6.06 -40.72 13.28
CA PRO A 9 7.26 -40.56 12.45
C PRO A 9 7.55 -39.08 12.11
N PRO A 10 8.83 -38.69 11.91
CA PRO A 10 9.20 -37.31 11.63
C PRO A 10 8.68 -36.84 10.27
N ALA A 11 8.16 -35.61 10.26
CA ALA A 11 7.66 -34.92 9.08
C ALA A 11 8.74 -34.81 7.98
N LYS A 12 8.37 -35.20 6.75
CA LYS A 12 9.24 -35.04 5.58
C LYS A 12 9.40 -33.55 5.29
N THR A 13 10.62 -33.06 5.37
CA THR A 13 11.01 -31.69 5.01
C THR A 13 10.62 -31.41 3.56
N PRO A 14 9.97 -30.28 3.24
CA PRO A 14 9.61 -29.95 1.87
C PRO A 14 10.89 -29.72 1.04
N GLN A 15 11.10 -30.59 0.06
CA GLN A 15 12.20 -30.52 -0.89
C GLN A 15 12.10 -29.20 -1.68
N ASN A 16 13.01 -28.28 -1.40
CA ASN A 16 13.12 -26.95 -1.97
C ASN A 16 13.34 -27.02 -3.49
N ARG A 17 12.25 -26.96 -4.27
CA ARG A 17 12.30 -26.92 -5.74
C ARG A 17 12.59 -25.47 -6.16
N GLN A 18 13.87 -25.11 -6.18
CA GLN A 18 14.31 -23.81 -6.70
C GLN A 18 13.90 -23.69 -8.18
N ARG A 19 12.85 -22.91 -8.44
CA ARG A 19 12.58 -22.40 -9.80
C ARG A 19 13.62 -21.33 -10.07
N LYS A 20 14.62 -21.63 -10.91
CA LYS A 20 15.50 -20.62 -11.52
C LYS A 20 14.63 -19.64 -12.33
N LEU A 21 14.23 -18.53 -11.73
CA LEU A 21 13.82 -17.36 -12.51
C LEU A 21 15.08 -16.81 -13.18
N LYS A 22 15.18 -16.97 -14.49
CA LYS A 22 16.20 -16.30 -15.30
C LYS A 22 15.90 -14.80 -15.26
N SER A 23 16.61 -14.05 -14.44
CA SER A 23 16.56 -12.59 -14.44
C SER A 23 17.04 -12.05 -15.79
N LYS A 24 16.10 -11.63 -16.66
CA LYS A 24 16.44 -10.80 -17.82
C LYS A 24 16.85 -9.42 -17.29
N LYS A 25 18.13 -9.10 -17.41
CA LYS A 25 18.69 -7.80 -17.03
C LYS A 25 18.31 -6.78 -18.11
N VAL A 26 17.19 -6.07 -17.92
CA VAL A 26 16.85 -4.92 -18.74
C VAL A 26 17.78 -3.77 -18.31
N LYS A 27 18.67 -3.35 -19.22
CA LYS A 27 19.61 -2.26 -18.98
C LYS A 27 18.92 -0.96 -19.39
N ILE A 28 18.28 -0.30 -18.43
CA ILE A 28 17.74 1.04 -18.61
C ILE A 28 18.93 2.01 -18.66
N PRO A 29 19.08 2.87 -19.68
CA PRO A 29 20.15 3.86 -19.68
C PRO A 29 19.91 4.88 -18.56
N PHE A 30 20.90 5.06 -17.70
CA PHE A 30 20.91 6.12 -16.70
C PHE A 30 21.20 7.44 -17.43
N ILE A 31 20.19 8.30 -17.55
CA ILE A 31 20.33 9.65 -18.06
C ILE A 31 20.62 10.55 -16.85
N PRO A 32 21.82 11.15 -16.71
CA PRO A 32 22.10 12.02 -15.59
C PRO A 32 21.34 13.35 -15.76
N LEU A 33 20.37 13.61 -14.89
CA LEU A 33 19.76 14.94 -14.74
C LEU A 33 20.82 15.89 -14.16
N ASN A 34 21.23 16.85 -14.96
CA ASN A 34 22.25 17.83 -14.58
C ASN A 34 21.61 18.92 -13.71
N LYS A 35 22.14 19.13 -12.50
CA LYS A 35 21.53 20.01 -11.48
C LYS A 35 21.57 21.50 -11.82
N HIS A 36 22.26 21.89 -12.90
CA HIS A 36 22.47 23.28 -13.29
C HIS A 36 21.37 23.83 -14.22
N ASP A 37 20.45 22.98 -14.70
CA ASP A 37 19.37 23.38 -15.62
C ASP A 37 18.02 23.63 -14.91
N LEU A 38 17.97 23.57 -13.57
CA LEU A 38 16.74 23.76 -12.81
C LEU A 38 16.59 25.22 -12.35
N PRO A 39 15.62 25.99 -12.87
CA PRO A 39 15.34 27.32 -12.36
C PRO A 39 14.88 27.23 -10.89
N LYS A 40 15.64 27.90 -10.01
CA LYS A 40 15.27 28.11 -8.61
C LYS A 40 13.95 28.88 -8.54
N GLY A 41 12.90 28.24 -8.05
CA GLY A 41 11.63 28.89 -7.72
C GLY A 41 11.12 28.36 -6.39
N GLN A 42 11.12 29.22 -5.37
CA GLN A 42 10.53 28.94 -4.07
C GLN A 42 9.01 28.78 -4.22
N ASN A 43 8.46 27.75 -3.59
CA ASN A 43 7.06 27.64 -3.17
C ASN A 43 6.03 27.89 -4.27
N ALA A 44 6.08 27.10 -5.34
CA ALA A 44 4.93 26.88 -6.19
C ALA A 44 4.93 25.40 -6.57
N ILE A 45 3.86 24.69 -6.23
CA ILE A 45 3.53 23.41 -6.86
C ILE A 45 3.09 23.76 -8.29
N ALA A 46 4.07 24.14 -9.11
CA ALA A 46 3.93 24.52 -10.51
C ALA A 46 4.66 23.51 -11.40
N GLY A 47 4.64 22.25 -10.98
CA GLY A 47 4.98 21.09 -11.80
C GLY A 47 3.69 20.42 -12.25
N GLN A 48 3.72 19.76 -13.41
CA GLN A 48 2.56 18.99 -13.88
C GLN A 48 2.22 17.91 -12.83
N GLN A 49 0.98 17.43 -12.80
CA GLN A 49 0.46 16.49 -11.79
C GLN A 49 1.42 15.32 -11.46
N TRP A 50 2.24 14.93 -12.43
CA TRP A 50 3.25 13.89 -12.29
C TRP A 50 4.40 14.26 -11.35
N ASP A 51 4.94 15.48 -11.43
CA ASP A 51 6.06 15.96 -10.61
C ASP A 51 5.69 15.93 -9.12
N LEU A 52 4.43 16.24 -8.81
CA LEU A 52 3.90 16.17 -7.44
C LEU A 52 3.88 14.73 -6.90
N PHE A 53 3.51 13.74 -7.71
CA PHE A 53 3.50 12.35 -7.25
C PHE A 53 4.91 11.82 -7.03
N GLU A 54 5.88 12.22 -7.86
CA GLU A 54 7.29 11.89 -7.65
C GLU A 54 7.82 12.53 -6.36
N ASP A 55 7.52 13.82 -6.14
CA ASP A 55 7.91 14.55 -4.93
C ASP A 55 7.32 13.92 -3.65
N ILE A 56 6.02 13.57 -3.67
CA ILE A 56 5.37 12.89 -2.53
C ILE A 56 5.96 11.50 -2.32
N SER A 57 6.18 10.74 -3.39
CA SER A 57 6.70 9.37 -3.32
C SER A 57 8.15 9.32 -2.82
N GLY A 58 8.94 10.37 -3.09
CA GLY A 58 10.32 10.50 -2.62
C GLY A 58 10.45 11.05 -1.20
N ASN A 59 9.38 11.58 -0.60
CA ASN A 59 9.42 12.23 0.70
C ASN A 59 9.17 11.23 1.84
N PRO A 60 10.10 11.09 2.81
CA PRO A 60 9.98 10.11 3.90
C PRO A 60 8.84 10.40 4.89
N LEU A 61 8.22 11.57 4.84
CA LEU A 61 7.04 11.90 5.64
C LEU A 61 5.76 11.22 5.12
N PHE A 62 5.77 10.73 3.88
CA PHE A 62 4.64 10.05 3.27
C PHE A 62 4.98 8.58 3.02
N ALA A 63 4.00 7.71 3.25
CA ALA A 63 4.08 6.29 2.94
C ALA A 63 2.93 5.91 2.02
N VAL A 64 3.25 5.31 0.87
CA VAL A 64 2.26 4.76 -0.05
C VAL A 64 1.96 3.32 0.37
N LEU A 65 0.73 3.10 0.85
CA LEU A 65 0.29 1.77 1.27
C LEU A 65 -0.25 0.98 0.07
N PRO A 66 0.17 -0.29 -0.13
CA PRO A 66 -0.37 -1.12 -1.19
C PRO A 66 -1.80 -1.56 -0.89
N LEU A 67 -2.62 -1.75 -1.92
CA LEU A 67 -3.92 -2.41 -1.79
C LEU A 67 -3.71 -3.91 -1.58
N THR A 68 -3.95 -4.38 -0.36
CA THR A 68 -3.84 -5.79 0.03
C THR A 68 -5.20 -6.48 0.01
N PHE A 69 -5.18 -7.82 0.15
CA PHE A 69 -6.40 -8.61 0.29
C PHE A 69 -7.26 -8.17 1.47
N ASP A 70 -6.65 -7.87 2.62
CA ASP A 70 -7.38 -7.45 3.83
C ASP A 70 -8.12 -6.13 3.59
N ILE A 71 -7.50 -5.19 2.86
CA ILE A 71 -8.15 -3.95 2.46
C ILE A 71 -9.33 -4.25 1.53
N ALA A 72 -9.16 -5.12 0.53
CA ALA A 72 -10.24 -5.48 -0.38
C ALA A 72 -11.41 -6.17 0.33
N ALA A 73 -11.13 -7.06 1.30
CA ALA A 73 -12.15 -7.70 2.12
C ALA A 73 -12.92 -6.68 2.97
N GLU A 74 -12.21 -5.73 3.56
CA GLU A 74 -12.82 -4.64 4.33
C GLU A 74 -13.67 -3.72 3.44
N VAL A 75 -13.23 -3.41 2.21
CA VAL A 75 -14.05 -2.68 1.22
C VAL A 75 -15.37 -3.39 0.93
N ALA A 76 -15.33 -4.72 0.76
CA ALA A 76 -16.54 -5.51 0.54
C ALA A 76 -17.45 -5.49 1.79
N ALA A 77 -16.88 -5.55 2.99
CA ALA A 77 -17.62 -5.51 4.26
C ALA A 77 -18.28 -4.15 4.52
N LEU A 78 -17.69 -3.03 4.05
CA LEU A 78 -18.31 -1.70 4.11
C LEU A 78 -19.62 -1.61 3.31
N GLY A 79 -19.81 -2.48 2.30
CA GLY A 79 -21.02 -2.52 1.49
C GLY A 79 -21.36 -1.17 0.85
N PRO A 80 -22.65 -0.81 0.72
CA PRO A 80 -23.09 0.43 0.08
C PRO A 80 -23.00 1.67 1.00
N ALA A 81 -22.34 1.58 2.16
CA ALA A 81 -22.28 2.68 3.14
C ALA A 81 -21.65 3.96 2.57
N LEU A 82 -20.74 3.82 1.60
CA LEU A 82 -20.23 4.90 0.75
C LEU A 82 -20.51 4.55 -0.71
N ARG A 83 -20.95 5.56 -1.48
CA ARG A 83 -21.28 5.41 -2.90
C ARG A 83 -20.03 5.31 -3.77
N ASP A 84 -18.97 6.05 -3.41
CA ASP A 84 -17.75 6.12 -4.18
C ASP A 84 -16.81 4.94 -3.83
N PRO A 85 -16.33 4.16 -4.81
CA PRO A 85 -15.45 3.03 -4.55
C PRO A 85 -14.08 3.45 -4.03
N ALA A 86 -13.56 4.63 -4.38
CA ALA A 86 -12.27 5.11 -3.89
C ALA A 86 -12.39 5.55 -2.42
N ASP A 87 -13.48 6.24 -2.05
CA ASP A 87 -13.76 6.57 -0.64
C ASP A 87 -13.82 5.31 0.23
N ARG A 88 -14.47 4.23 -0.27
CA ARG A 88 -14.48 2.94 0.44
C ARG A 88 -13.07 2.37 0.60
N ALA A 89 -12.25 2.42 -0.44
CA ALA A 89 -10.87 1.94 -0.37
C ALA A 89 -10.04 2.75 0.65
N ILE A 90 -10.20 4.07 0.70
CA ILE A 90 -9.53 4.94 1.67
C ILE A 90 -9.96 4.61 3.10
N VAL A 91 -11.28 4.51 3.35
CA VAL A 91 -11.82 4.18 4.68
C VAL A 91 -11.43 2.76 5.12
N ALA A 92 -11.49 1.78 4.22
CA ALA A 92 -11.06 0.42 4.49
C ALA A 92 -9.57 0.36 4.84
N THR A 93 -8.72 1.05 4.08
CA THR A 93 -7.29 1.17 4.37
C THR A 93 -7.06 1.75 5.76
N ALA A 94 -7.76 2.83 6.10
CA ALA A 94 -7.66 3.44 7.43
C ALA A 94 -8.09 2.48 8.54
N ARG A 95 -9.17 1.71 8.36
CA ARG A 95 -9.65 0.73 9.35
C ARG A 95 -8.67 -0.42 9.56
N VAL A 96 -8.17 -1.02 8.48
CA VAL A 96 -7.21 -2.13 8.53
C VAL A 96 -5.92 -1.70 9.25
N HIS A 97 -5.43 -0.49 8.94
CA HIS A 97 -4.19 0.04 9.51
C HIS A 97 -4.39 0.86 10.80
N ARG A 98 -5.62 0.99 11.30
CA ARG A 98 -5.99 1.80 12.49
C ARG A 98 -5.54 3.26 12.41
N LEU A 99 -5.62 3.83 11.21
CA LEU A 99 -5.30 5.23 10.93
C LEU A 99 -6.55 6.12 11.04
N LYS A 100 -6.31 7.42 11.14
CA LYS A 100 -7.36 8.43 10.99
C LYS A 100 -7.38 8.93 9.55
N VAL A 101 -8.56 9.24 9.03
CA VAL A 101 -8.72 9.83 7.69
C VAL A 101 -8.65 11.34 7.80
N LEU A 102 -7.77 11.97 7.03
CA LEU A 102 -7.78 13.41 6.81
C LEU A 102 -8.53 13.67 5.50
N THR A 103 -9.65 14.39 5.55
CA THR A 103 -10.47 14.67 4.36
C THR A 103 -11.32 15.91 4.54
N SER A 104 -11.56 16.65 3.47
CA SER A 104 -12.57 17.72 3.42
C SER A 104 -13.92 17.24 2.89
N ASP A 105 -14.04 15.99 2.45
CA ASP A 105 -15.32 15.45 1.94
C ASP A 105 -16.27 15.15 3.09
N ARG A 106 -17.32 15.98 3.21
CA ARG A 106 -18.36 15.88 4.23
C ARG A 106 -19.09 14.54 4.24
N ARG A 107 -19.14 13.81 3.12
CA ARG A 107 -19.80 12.50 3.05
C ARG A 107 -19.01 11.45 3.82
N VAL A 108 -17.69 11.46 3.69
CA VAL A 108 -16.80 10.57 4.46
C VAL A 108 -16.87 10.93 5.94
N ILE A 109 -16.83 12.22 6.28
CA ILE A 109 -16.98 12.71 7.67
C ILE A 109 -18.32 12.26 8.27
N ALA A 110 -19.43 12.48 7.55
CA ALA A 110 -20.77 12.12 8.00
C ALA A 110 -20.98 10.61 8.15
N SER A 111 -20.25 9.80 7.38
CA SER A 111 -20.36 8.33 7.43
C SER A 111 -19.92 7.75 8.77
N ARG A 112 -19.00 8.41 9.49
CA ARG A 112 -18.39 7.96 10.76
C ARG A 112 -17.82 6.53 10.69
N LEU A 113 -17.47 6.05 9.49
CA LEU A 113 -16.96 4.70 9.27
C LEU A 113 -15.50 4.53 9.69
N ALA A 114 -14.75 5.64 9.83
CA ALA A 114 -13.41 5.68 10.39
C ALA A 114 -13.24 6.97 11.22
N PRO A 115 -12.28 7.01 12.16
CA PRO A 115 -11.92 8.23 12.85
C PRO A 115 -11.39 9.27 11.85
N VAL A 116 -11.81 10.53 12.01
CA VAL A 116 -11.43 11.64 11.13
C VAL A 116 -10.62 12.69 11.89
N VAL A 117 -9.74 13.39 11.19
CA VAL A 117 -9.14 14.65 11.63
C VAL A 117 -9.74 15.78 10.78
N ASP A 118 -10.40 16.73 11.45
CA ASP A 118 -11.05 17.90 10.83
C ASP A 118 -10.13 19.12 10.83
#